data_AF-A0A0N0C3Q7-F1
#
_entry.id   AF-A0A0N0C3Q7-F1
#
_cell.length_a   1.000
_cell.length_b   1.000
_cell.length_c   1.000
_cell.angle_alpha   90.00
_cell.angle_beta   90.00
_cell.angle_gamma   90.00
#
_symmetry.space_group_name_H-M   'P 1'
#
loop_
_entity.id
_entity.type
_entity.pdbx_description
1 polymer ?
#
loop_
_entity_poly.entity_id
_entity_poly.type
_entity_poly.pdbx_seq_one_letter_code
_entity_poly.pdbx_strand_id
1 'polypeptide(L)'
;MNVDEQLAISKRYAQNAPIEIPESANMKAKSMNDGYEQITYKWSDETYKYEVRWHTRTSGAPIDQGNTWVIQRTIPGNGGNRPQSFYKIGESEWVEGYKWYDAIAARKAGTATPEQVRILDQGHWKE
;
A
#
# COMPACT_ATOMS: atom_id res chain seq x y z
N MET A 1 -21.16 0.03 -12.06
CA MET A 1 -19.90 -0.52 -12.62
C MET A 1 -20.03 -2.02 -12.62
N ASN A 2 -19.92 -2.65 -13.79
CA ASN A 2 -19.87 -4.11 -13.88
C ASN A 2 -18.42 -4.62 -13.60
N VAL A 3 -18.24 -5.94 -13.52
CA VAL A 3 -16.93 -6.55 -13.19
C VAL A 3 -15.88 -6.28 -14.27
N ASP A 4 -16.26 -6.25 -15.54
CA ASP A 4 -15.35 -6.02 -16.67
C ASP A 4 -14.83 -4.58 -16.72
N GLU A 5 -15.69 -3.60 -16.41
CA GLU A 5 -15.32 -2.19 -16.28
C GLU A 5 -14.35 -1.99 -15.12
N GLN A 6 -14.60 -2.62 -13.96
CA GLN A 6 -13.68 -2.56 -12.81
C GLN A 6 -12.33 -3.18 -13.14
N LEU A 7 -12.32 -4.28 -13.90
CA LEU A 7 -11.09 -4.95 -14.33
C LEU A 7 -10.29 -4.08 -15.30
N ALA A 8 -10.94 -3.49 -16.30
CA ALA A 8 -10.28 -2.60 -17.28
C ALA A 8 -9.69 -1.35 -16.61
N ILE A 9 -10.44 -0.74 -15.69
CA ILE A 9 -9.96 0.41 -14.92
C ILE A 9 -8.76 0.00 -14.06
N SER A 10 -8.84 -1.11 -13.33
CA SER A 10 -7.74 -1.58 -12.47
C SER A 10 -6.46 -1.85 -13.27
N LYS A 11 -6.57 -2.47 -14.45
CA LYS A 11 -5.40 -2.69 -15.32
C LYS A 11 -4.74 -1.38 -15.76
N ARG A 12 -5.53 -0.34 -16.03
CA ARG A 12 -4.99 0.98 -16.37
C ARG A 12 -4.26 1.63 -15.19
N TYR A 13 -4.81 1.56 -13.97
CA TYR A 13 -4.14 2.09 -12.78
C TYR A 13 -2.82 1.35 -12.51
N ALA A 14 -2.78 0.03 -12.69
CA ALA A 14 -1.58 -0.77 -12.46
C ALA A 14 -0.34 -0.29 -13.26
N GLN A 15 -0.52 0.35 -14.42
CA GLN A 15 0.57 0.88 -15.25
C GLN A 15 1.31 2.05 -14.59
N ASN A 16 0.67 2.77 -13.66
CA ASN A 16 1.26 3.89 -12.93
C ASN A 16 1.74 3.48 -11.53
N ALA A 17 1.74 2.18 -11.21
CA ALA A 17 2.18 1.71 -9.92
C ALA A 17 3.71 1.90 -9.76
N PRO A 18 4.21 2.24 -8.56
CA PRO A 18 5.65 2.37 -8.29
C PRO A 18 6.46 1.07 -8.39
N ILE A 19 5.79 -0.06 -8.61
CA ILE A 19 6.39 -1.35 -8.92
C ILE A 19 5.58 -2.03 -10.03
N GLU A 20 6.23 -2.91 -10.79
CA GLU A 20 5.54 -3.74 -11.77
C GLU A 20 4.52 -4.67 -11.09
N ILE A 21 3.28 -4.62 -11.56
CA ILE A 21 2.19 -5.50 -11.11
C ILE A 21 1.98 -6.56 -12.21
N PRO A 22 2.18 -7.84 -11.92
CA PRO A 22 2.02 -8.88 -12.93
C PRO A 22 0.56 -9.02 -13.35
N GLU A 23 0.30 -9.41 -14.60
CA GLU A 23 -1.06 -9.63 -15.11
C GLU A 23 -1.84 -10.70 -14.34
N SER A 24 -1.12 -11.63 -13.71
CA SER A 24 -1.69 -12.69 -12.86
C SER A 24 -2.11 -12.21 -11.47
N ALA A 25 -1.84 -10.95 -11.10
CA ALA A 25 -2.22 -10.43 -9.79
C ALA A 25 -3.74 -10.46 -9.60
N ASN A 26 -4.16 -10.91 -8.42
CA ASN A 26 -5.55 -10.85 -8.01
C ASN A 26 -5.93 -9.39 -7.71
N MET A 27 -6.92 -8.87 -8.44
CA MET A 27 -7.36 -7.49 -8.36
C MET A 27 -8.71 -7.36 -7.65
N LYS A 28 -8.84 -6.35 -6.79
CA LYS A 28 -10.10 -6.00 -6.13
C LYS A 28 -10.23 -4.49 -5.94
N ALA A 29 -11.20 -3.89 -6.63
CA ALA A 29 -11.63 -2.51 -6.42
C ALA A 29 -12.83 -2.47 -5.45
N LYS A 30 -12.82 -1.54 -4.49
CA LYS A 30 -13.93 -1.37 -3.54
C LYS A 30 -13.94 0.04 -2.94
N SER A 31 -15.14 0.56 -2.71
CA SER A 31 -15.38 1.70 -1.84
C SER A 31 -15.24 1.29 -0.38
N MET A 32 -14.60 2.11 0.43
CA MET A 32 -14.32 1.86 1.85
C MET A 32 -15.29 2.62 2.75
N ASN A 33 -15.42 2.18 4.00
CA ASN A 33 -16.39 2.72 4.96
C ASN A 33 -16.24 4.23 5.24
N ASP A 34 -15.06 4.81 4.98
CA ASP A 34 -14.77 6.24 5.16
C ASP A 34 -14.84 7.03 3.83
N GLY A 35 -15.49 6.46 2.81
CA GLY A 35 -15.77 7.12 1.53
C GLY A 35 -14.60 7.20 0.55
N TYR A 36 -13.44 6.63 0.88
CA TYR A 36 -12.32 6.51 -0.06
C TYR A 36 -12.43 5.26 -0.92
N GLU A 37 -11.89 5.33 -2.14
CA GLU A 37 -11.82 4.21 -3.06
C GLU A 37 -10.47 3.51 -2.89
N GLN A 38 -10.46 2.19 -2.97
CA GLN A 38 -9.22 1.40 -2.93
C GLN A 38 -9.21 0.31 -4.00
N ILE A 39 -8.13 0.24 -4.75
CA ILE A 39 -7.80 -0.89 -5.62
C ILE A 39 -6.65 -1.67 -4.99
N THR A 40 -6.84 -2.97 -4.81
CA THR A 40 -5.84 -3.87 -4.21
C THR A 40 -5.38 -4.89 -5.25
N TYR A 41 -4.07 -5.04 -5.38
CA TYR A 41 -3.41 -6.02 -6.23
C TYR A 41 -2.60 -6.95 -5.34
N LYS A 42 -2.86 -8.26 -5.43
CA LYS A 42 -2.17 -9.28 -4.63
C LYS A 42 -1.59 -10.35 -5.51
N TRP A 43 -0.32 -10.66 -5.28
CA TRP A 43 0.35 -11.80 -5.88
C TRP A 43 1.41 -12.32 -4.92
N SER A 44 2.09 -13.40 -5.28
CA SER A 44 3.25 -13.87 -4.55
C SER A 44 4.33 -14.21 -5.57
N ASP A 45 5.56 -13.83 -5.27
CA ASP A 45 6.71 -14.53 -5.82
C ASP A 45 7.07 -15.69 -4.87
N GLU A 46 8.00 -16.55 -5.26
CA GLU A 46 8.42 -17.71 -4.45
C GLU A 46 8.96 -17.31 -3.06
N THR A 47 9.32 -16.04 -2.88
CA THR A 47 9.93 -15.47 -1.66
C THR A 47 8.96 -14.62 -0.85
N TYR A 48 8.14 -13.81 -1.49
CA TYR A 48 7.34 -12.74 -0.91
C TYR A 48 5.89 -12.78 -1.39
N LYS A 49 4.97 -12.46 -0.48
CA LYS A 49 3.59 -12.08 -0.82
C LYS A 49 3.49 -10.57 -0.95
N TYR A 50 3.02 -10.07 -2.09
CA TYR A 50 2.82 -8.64 -2.31
C TYR A 50 1.36 -8.26 -2.11
N GLU A 51 1.18 -7.09 -1.52
CA GLU A 51 -0.08 -6.37 -1.48
C GLU A 51 0.19 -4.91 -1.85
N VAL A 52 -0.17 -4.56 -3.08
CA VAL A 52 -0.10 -3.19 -3.59
C VAL A 52 -1.49 -2.58 -3.56
N ARG A 53 -1.60 -1.39 -3.01
CA ARG A 53 -2.87 -0.68 -2.88
C ARG A 53 -2.73 0.69 -3.49
N TRP A 54 -3.63 1.03 -4.41
CA TRP A 54 -3.93 2.41 -4.75
C TRP A 54 -5.17 2.82 -3.96
N HIS A 55 -5.19 4.04 -3.44
CA HIS A 55 -6.39 4.58 -2.82
C HIS A 55 -6.49 6.10 -2.97
N THR A 56 -7.73 6.61 -2.95
CA THR A 56 -7.96 8.05 -2.81
C THR A 56 -7.61 8.51 -1.39
N ARG A 57 -7.53 9.83 -1.18
CA ARG A 57 -7.19 10.41 0.13
C ARG A 57 -8.10 9.85 1.23
N THR A 58 -7.50 9.24 2.24
CA THR A 58 -8.23 8.75 3.41
C THR A 58 -8.59 9.90 4.35
N SER A 59 -9.64 9.74 5.16
CA SER A 59 -10.13 10.80 6.06
C SER A 59 -9.05 11.36 7.01
N GLY A 60 -8.10 10.52 7.44
CA GLY A 60 -6.98 10.90 8.32
C GLY A 60 -5.68 11.32 7.62
N ALA A 61 -5.65 11.36 6.28
CA ALA A 61 -4.49 11.82 5.52
C ALA A 61 -4.49 13.35 5.36
N PRO A 62 -3.31 14.01 5.31
CA PRO A 62 -3.18 15.41 4.93
C PRO A 62 -3.98 15.76 3.68
N ILE A 63 -4.58 16.96 3.68
CA ILE A 63 -5.49 17.42 2.62
C ILE A 63 -4.81 17.41 1.24
N ASP A 64 -3.51 17.68 1.21
CA ASP A 64 -2.65 17.78 0.04
C ASP A 64 -2.04 16.43 -0.41
N GLN A 65 -2.29 15.33 0.32
CA GLN A 65 -1.71 14.02 0.00
C GLN A 65 -2.23 13.45 -1.33
N GLY A 66 -3.47 13.77 -1.74
CA GLY A 66 -4.07 13.27 -2.98
C GLY A 66 -4.30 11.76 -3.00
N ASN A 67 -4.28 11.16 -4.19
CA ASN A 67 -4.35 9.71 -4.39
C ASN A 67 -2.96 9.11 -4.27
N THR A 68 -2.85 7.97 -3.59
CA THR A 68 -1.53 7.38 -3.31
C THR A 68 -1.49 5.88 -3.45
N TRP A 69 -0.30 5.37 -3.75
CA TRP A 69 0.05 3.97 -3.71
C TRP A 69 0.78 3.61 -2.42
N VAL A 70 0.49 2.43 -1.89
CA VAL A 70 1.21 1.80 -0.79
C VAL A 70 1.58 0.38 -1.20
N ILE A 71 2.88 0.06 -1.08
CA ILE A 71 3.44 -1.23 -1.49
C ILE A 71 3.89 -1.98 -0.25
N GLN A 72 3.28 -3.14 -0.01
CA GLN A 72 3.68 -4.06 1.04
C GLN A 72 4.22 -5.35 0.43
N ARG A 73 5.30 -5.88 1.01
CA ARG A 73 5.73 -7.27 0.81
C ARG A 73 5.80 -7.99 2.14
N THR A 74 5.53 -9.29 2.12
CA THR A 74 5.52 -10.13 3.32
C THR A 74 6.33 -11.40 3.08
N ILE A 75 7.33 -11.67 3.93
CA ILE A 75 7.98 -12.98 4.01
C ILE A 75 7.01 -13.91 4.76
N PRO A 76 6.55 -15.02 4.15
CA PRO A 76 5.71 -15.99 4.84
C PRO A 76 6.39 -16.59 6.07
N GLY A 77 5.63 -16.84 7.12
CA GLY A 77 6.10 -17.63 8.26
C GLY A 77 6.19 -19.12 7.92
N ASN A 78 7.00 -19.87 8.66
CA ASN A 78 7.21 -21.32 8.45
C ASN A 78 7.06 -22.15 9.74
N GLY A 79 5.88 -22.09 10.37
CA GLY A 79 5.51 -22.92 11.53
C GLY A 79 6.17 -22.53 12.86
N GLY A 80 7.42 -22.04 12.84
CA GLY A 80 8.12 -21.46 14.00
C GLY A 80 8.32 -19.94 13.90
N ASN A 81 8.45 -19.40 12.68
CA ASN A 81 8.62 -17.97 12.46
C ASN A 81 7.30 -17.30 12.09
N ARG A 82 7.03 -16.14 12.70
CA ARG A 82 5.89 -15.29 12.32
C ARG A 82 6.16 -14.62 10.97
N PRO A 83 5.13 -14.38 10.14
CA PRO A 83 5.29 -13.60 8.92
C PRO A 83 5.87 -12.20 9.22
N GLN A 84 6.77 -11.74 8.37
CA GLN A 84 7.38 -10.41 8.48
C GLN A 84 6.94 -9.55 7.30
N SER A 85 6.36 -8.39 7.59
CA SER A 85 5.91 -7.44 6.57
C SER A 85 6.86 -6.26 6.45
N PHE A 86 6.94 -5.70 5.24
CA PHE A 86 7.76 -4.55 4.92
C PHE A 86 7.01 -3.63 3.96
N TYR A 87 7.22 -2.32 4.11
CA TYR A 87 6.63 -1.29 3.25
C TYR A 87 7.71 -0.57 2.45
N LYS A 88 7.45 -0.33 1.16
CA LYS A 88 8.39 0.34 0.27
C LYS A 88 8.34 1.85 0.51
N ILE A 89 9.47 2.44 0.91
CA ILE A 89 9.61 3.88 1.20
C ILE A 89 10.69 4.55 0.33
N GLY A 90 11.19 3.85 -0.69
CA GLY A 90 12.12 4.38 -1.68
C GLY A 90 12.37 3.38 -2.79
N GLU A 91 13.14 3.75 -3.81
CA GLU A 91 13.42 2.87 -4.95
C GLU A 91 14.06 1.53 -4.53
N SER A 92 14.94 1.56 -3.53
CA SER A 92 15.58 0.37 -2.95
C SER A 92 15.36 0.25 -1.43
N GLU A 93 14.52 1.11 -0.84
CA GLU A 93 14.32 1.19 0.61
C GLU A 93 13.00 0.53 1.04
N TRP A 94 13.10 -0.29 2.08
CA TRP A 94 11.97 -0.96 2.71
C TRP A 94 12.05 -0.81 4.23
N VAL A 95 10.93 -0.50 4.86
CA VAL A 95 10.82 -0.41 6.32
C VAL A 95 9.99 -1.56 6.87
N GLU A 96 10.34 -2.05 8.06
CA GLU A 96 9.60 -3.10 8.76
C GLU A 96 8.16 -2.65 9.08
N GLY A 97 7.21 -3.58 8.99
CA GLY A 97 5.80 -3.30 9.14
C GLY A 97 5.43 -2.66 10.48
N TYR A 98 6.07 -3.07 11.59
CA TYR A 98 5.78 -2.44 12.88
C TYR A 98 6.16 -0.96 12.90
N LYS A 99 7.29 -0.57 12.31
CA LYS A 99 7.70 0.85 12.21
C LYS A 99 6.71 1.67 11.38
N TRP A 100 6.17 1.08 10.31
CA TRP A 100 5.12 1.70 9.49
C TRP A 100 3.86 1.96 10.32
N TYR A 101 3.37 0.96 11.06
CA TYR A 101 2.19 1.13 11.91
C TYR A 101 2.41 2.07 13.08
N ASP A 102 3.60 2.04 13.70
CA ASP A 102 4.00 2.99 14.75
C ASP A 102 4.00 4.43 14.20
N ALA A 103 4.50 4.63 12.98
CA ALA A 103 4.46 5.94 12.32
C ALA A 103 3.01 6.41 12.06
N ILE A 104 2.13 5.52 11.57
CA ILE A 104 0.70 5.84 11.41
C ILE A 104 0.07 6.24 12.74
N ALA A 105 0.31 5.47 13.80
CA ALA A 105 -0.24 5.72 15.13
C ALA A 105 0.25 7.08 15.67
N ALA A 106 1.55 7.35 15.57
CA ALA A 106 2.15 8.62 16.01
C ALA A 106 1.61 9.81 15.21
N ARG A 107 1.40 9.68 13.89
CA ARG A 107 0.80 10.75 13.05
C ARG A 107 -0.62 11.05 13.51
N LYS A 108 -1.44 10.02 13.75
CA LYS A 108 -2.81 10.18 14.24
C LYS A 108 -2.87 10.82 15.63
N ALA A 109 -1.90 10.52 16.49
CA ALA A 109 -1.79 11.10 17.82
C ALA A 109 -1.15 12.51 17.83
N GLY A 110 -0.67 13.02 16.69
CA GLY A 110 0.05 14.30 16.62
C GLY A 110 1.44 14.28 17.27
N THR A 111 2.04 13.11 17.45
CA THR A 111 3.33 12.88 18.14
C THR A 111 4.40 12.28 17.23
N ALA A 112 4.16 12.26 15.92
CA ALA A 112 5.11 11.72 14.94
C ALA A 112 6.45 12.44 14.98
N THR A 113 7.52 11.66 15.10
CA THR A 113 8.90 12.13 14.92
C THR A 113 9.18 12.44 13.44
N PRO A 114 10.22 13.23 13.13
CA PRO A 114 10.61 13.52 11.75
C PRO A 114 10.84 12.25 10.90
N GLU A 115 11.42 11.20 11.49
CA GLU A 115 11.64 9.93 10.79
C GLU A 115 10.33 9.18 10.51
N GLN A 116 9.38 9.19 11.44
CA GLN A 116 8.06 8.61 11.21
C GLN A 116 7.29 9.38 10.13
N VAL A 117 7.42 10.71 10.09
CA VAL A 117 6.87 11.52 9.00
C VAL A 117 7.52 11.14 7.67
N ARG A 118 8.86 11.04 7.61
CA ARG A 118 9.59 10.60 6.41
C ARG A 118 9.10 9.24 5.90
N ILE A 119 8.98 8.25 6.79
CA ILE A 119 8.47 6.91 6.46
C ILE A 119 7.11 6.99 5.75
N LEU A 120 6.19 7.79 6.29
CA LEU A 120 4.84 7.90 5.72
C LEU A 120 4.82 8.71 4.42
N ASP A 121 5.55 9.82 4.36
CA ASP A 121 5.53 10.69 3.19
C ASP A 121 6.24 10.01 1.99
N GLN A 122 7.27 9.20 2.22
CA GLN A 122 7.93 8.44 1.15
C GLN A 122 7.24 7.12 0.81
N GLY A 123 6.53 6.49 1.75
CA GLY A 123 5.80 5.24 1.48
C GLY A 123 4.39 5.41 0.93
N HIS A 124 3.87 6.62 0.89
CA HIS A 124 2.65 6.97 0.14
C HIS A 124 3.04 7.65 -1.18
N TRP A 125 3.25 6.83 -2.20
CA TRP A 125 3.70 7.27 -3.50
C TRP A 125 2.56 7.98 -4.22
N LYS A 126 2.79 9.20 -4.71
CA LYS A 126 1.78 9.94 -5.47
C LYS A 126 1.52 9.24 -6.81
N GLU A 127 0.25 9.20 -7.19
CA GLU A 127 -0.17 8.89 -8.56
C GLU A 127 0.43 9.88 -9.58
#